data_AF-X1JWW3-F1
#
_entry.id   AF-X1JWW3-F1
#
_cell.length_a   1.000
_cell.length_b   1.000
_cell.length_c   1.000
_cell.angle_alpha   90.00
_cell.angle_beta   90.00
_cell.angle_gamma   90.00
#
_symmetry.space_group_name_H-M   'P 1'
#
loop_
_entity.id
_entity.type
_entity.pdbx_description
1 polymer ?
#
loop_
_entity_poly.entity_id
_entity_poly.type
_entity_poly.pdbx_seq_one_letter_code
_entity_poly.pdbx_strand_id
1 'polypeptide(L)'
;MATAYQTQKFDEFDSEQFTDEGFGSFSNSSGMIRLFKTREWFLDGGDIEGLVEIYQKWVKQNEYLHFAVFEGDIKVREVAVLCSKRGNAVYRYRVKDRLSPLLGLDVPTGNRSWNKTKICFVTLTYDTKLSSTQEAWVSISKSFNKWITNVRNQFGKVSYLKCFESTKNGYPHLHLVLVFHEVDFSYFALKGKFRVSRIVRDKIKGNWGSFADVEAVISPKQAIHYVLKYLLKTHGDSTSGKTAWEISQEGVEKTLAILWAYKKRGYSVSGDIEAVLADLIPKPCVTQTFQLTLGGNRLERWVLLGVKSAIELGIRDKPPPFTVVLWETHT
;
A
#
# COMPACT_ATOMS: atom_id res chain seq x y z
N MET A 1 -2.85 41.43 28.03
CA MET A 1 -1.59 41.29 27.29
C MET A 1 -1.65 39.97 26.55
N ALA A 2 -1.81 40.01 25.23
CA ALA A 2 -1.87 38.80 24.40
C ALA A 2 -0.44 38.32 24.12
N THR A 3 -0.08 37.15 24.64
CA THR A 3 1.19 36.49 24.37
C THR A 3 1.15 35.99 22.92
N ALA A 4 1.94 36.62 22.05
CA ALA A 4 2.12 36.18 20.67
C ALA A 4 2.75 34.78 20.65
N TYR A 5 1.99 33.78 20.22
CA TYR A 5 2.55 32.47 19.92
C TYR A 5 3.48 32.63 18.72
N GLN A 6 4.79 32.47 18.94
CA GLN A 6 5.77 32.34 17.88
C GLN A 6 5.38 31.14 17.03
N THR A 7 4.99 31.40 15.78
CA THR A 7 4.93 30.40 14.73
C THR A 7 6.33 29.80 14.63
N GLN A 8 6.51 28.57 15.09
CA GLN A 8 7.74 27.84 14.90
C GLN A 8 7.98 27.78 13.39
N LYS A 9 8.98 28.51 12.90
CA LYS A 9 9.44 28.38 11.52
C LYS A 9 9.76 26.90 11.35
N PHE A 10 9.16 26.26 10.34
CA PHE A 10 9.69 25.00 9.85
C PHE A 10 11.11 25.32 9.41
N ASP A 11 12.11 24.78 10.10
CA ASP A 11 13.49 24.89 9.68
C ASP A 11 13.57 24.37 8.23
N GLU A 12 14.07 25.22 7.34
CA GLU A 12 14.36 24.83 5.97
C GLU A 12 15.31 23.63 6.00
N PHE A 13 15.03 22.66 5.12
CA PHE A 13 15.78 21.41 5.02
C PHE A 13 17.26 21.69 4.76
N ASP A 14 18.10 21.44 5.76
CA ASP A 14 19.54 21.65 5.69
C ASP A 14 20.24 20.44 5.04
N SER A 15 20.75 20.67 3.82
CA SER A 15 21.48 19.65 3.04
C SER A 15 22.83 19.24 3.63
N GLU A 16 23.37 20.00 4.59
CA GLU A 16 24.66 19.76 5.24
C GLU A 16 24.60 18.65 6.31
N GLN A 17 23.40 18.14 6.64
CA GLN A 17 23.24 17.11 7.68
C GLN A 17 23.59 15.68 7.24
N PHE A 18 24.12 15.46 6.04
CA PHE A 18 24.41 14.13 5.50
C PHE A 18 25.91 13.82 5.54
N THR A 19 26.28 12.57 5.81
CA THR A 19 27.71 12.18 5.87
C THR A 19 28.24 11.81 4.47
N ASP A 20 29.49 12.16 4.16
CA ASP A 20 29.97 12.27 2.77
C ASP A 20 30.34 10.95 2.05
N GLU A 21 30.18 9.78 2.66
CA GLU A 21 30.60 8.51 2.03
C GLU A 21 29.61 7.35 2.19
N GLY A 22 29.46 6.55 1.12
CA GLY A 22 28.69 5.30 1.10
C GLY A 22 27.23 5.46 1.53
N PHE A 23 26.73 4.52 2.36
CA PHE A 23 25.39 4.62 2.97
C PHE A 23 25.22 5.82 3.91
N GLY A 24 26.32 6.46 4.31
CA GLY A 24 26.33 7.69 5.10
C GLY A 24 25.69 8.87 4.38
N SER A 25 25.72 8.87 3.04
CA SER A 25 25.10 9.90 2.18
C SER A 25 23.57 9.97 2.31
N PHE A 26 22.95 8.94 2.90
CA PHE A 26 21.51 8.88 3.15
C PHE A 26 21.15 9.00 4.63
N SER A 27 22.14 9.21 5.51
CA SER A 27 21.92 9.31 6.96
C SER A 27 22.04 10.76 7.40
N ASN A 28 21.22 11.18 8.37
CA ASN A 28 21.46 12.46 9.04
C ASN A 28 22.64 12.36 10.04
N SER A 29 23.01 13.48 10.66
CA SER A 29 24.07 13.57 11.68
C SER A 29 23.88 12.63 12.89
N SER A 30 22.64 12.17 13.13
CA SER A 30 22.32 11.18 14.17
C SER A 30 22.41 9.72 13.69
N GLY A 31 22.90 9.48 12.48
CA GLY A 31 23.00 8.15 11.86
C GLY A 31 21.65 7.60 11.37
N MET A 32 20.59 8.41 11.32
CA MET A 32 19.29 7.96 10.85
C MET A 32 19.14 8.14 9.34
N ILE A 33 18.88 7.04 8.64
CA ILE A 33 18.44 7.04 7.24
C ILE A 33 17.28 8.02 6.99
N ARG A 34 17.41 8.79 5.90
CA ARG A 34 16.43 9.71 5.32
C ARG A 34 16.36 9.44 3.84
N LEU A 35 15.18 9.10 3.35
CA LEU A 35 15.01 8.64 1.98
C LEU A 35 14.97 9.75 0.90
N PHE A 36 15.18 11.01 1.27
CA PHE A 36 15.09 12.13 0.32
C PHE A 36 16.11 11.97 -0.82
N LYS A 37 17.41 11.91 -0.48
CA LYS A 37 18.51 11.71 -1.44
C LYS A 37 18.48 10.32 -2.09
N THR A 38 17.95 9.31 -1.38
CA THR A 38 17.85 7.93 -1.89
C THR A 38 17.01 7.84 -3.16
N ARG A 39 15.92 8.62 -3.24
CA ARG A 39 15.07 8.60 -4.41
C ARG A 39 15.76 9.22 -5.63
N GLU A 40 16.45 10.33 -5.43
CA GLU A 40 17.17 11.05 -6.50
C GLU A 40 18.29 10.15 -7.04
N TRP A 41 19.15 9.65 -6.15
CA TRP A 41 20.19 8.68 -6.49
C TRP A 41 19.66 7.49 -7.30
N PHE A 42 18.54 6.89 -6.88
CA PHE A 42 17.96 5.74 -7.59
C PHE A 42 17.45 6.12 -8.99
N LEU A 43 16.83 7.29 -9.14
CA LEU A 43 16.32 7.75 -10.43
C LEU A 43 17.41 8.22 -11.40
N ASP A 44 18.59 8.55 -10.87
CA ASP A 44 19.78 8.94 -11.63
C ASP A 44 20.68 7.76 -12.01
N GLY A 45 20.21 6.52 -11.79
CA GLY A 45 20.90 5.29 -12.22
C GLY A 45 21.38 4.38 -11.09
N GLY A 46 21.03 4.69 -9.84
CA GLY A 46 21.24 3.77 -8.72
C GLY A 46 20.57 2.41 -8.92
N ASP A 47 21.14 1.37 -8.31
CA ASP A 47 20.66 0.00 -8.49
C ASP A 47 19.51 -0.36 -7.52
N ILE A 48 18.78 -1.43 -7.85
CA ILE A 48 17.63 -1.88 -7.07
C ILE A 48 18.04 -2.47 -5.71
N GLU A 49 19.17 -3.14 -5.63
CA GLU A 49 19.62 -3.79 -4.39
C GLU A 49 19.96 -2.74 -3.33
N GLY A 50 20.71 -1.71 -3.71
CA GLY A 50 21.00 -0.55 -2.87
C GLY A 50 19.73 0.20 -2.44
N LEU A 51 18.78 0.41 -3.36
CA LEU A 51 17.48 1.00 -3.01
C LEU A 51 16.75 0.17 -1.94
N VAL A 52 16.69 -1.15 -2.10
CA VAL A 52 16.00 -2.05 -1.17
C VAL A 52 16.67 -2.05 0.19
N GLU A 53 18.01 -2.10 0.23
CA GLU A 53 18.75 -2.09 1.49
C GLU A 53 18.51 -0.79 2.29
N ILE A 54 18.64 0.37 1.63
CA ILE A 54 18.40 1.67 2.29
C ILE A 54 16.96 1.77 2.77
N TYR A 55 16.01 1.35 1.93
CA TYR A 55 14.59 1.35 2.25
C TYR A 55 14.27 0.47 3.46
N GLN A 56 14.81 -0.76 3.52
CA GLN A 56 14.63 -1.67 4.65
C GLN A 56 15.17 -1.07 5.94
N LYS A 57 16.37 -0.46 5.92
CA LYS A 57 16.96 0.21 7.09
C LYS A 57 16.05 1.34 7.57
N TRP A 58 15.53 2.16 6.66
CA TRP A 58 14.57 3.22 6.99
C TRP A 58 13.25 2.70 7.56
N VAL A 59 12.69 1.62 7.00
CA VAL A 59 11.44 1.01 7.48
C VAL A 59 11.58 0.46 8.91
N LYS A 60 12.76 -0.09 9.25
CA LYS A 60 13.08 -0.63 10.58
C LYS A 60 13.28 0.44 11.66
N GLN A 61 13.47 1.71 11.27
CA GLN A 61 13.57 2.80 12.24
C GLN A 61 12.19 3.12 12.83
N ASN A 62 12.05 2.90 14.13
CA ASN A 62 10.85 3.26 14.88
C ASN A 62 10.86 4.75 15.16
N GLU A 63 10.11 5.49 14.36
CA GLU A 63 9.88 6.92 14.51
C GLU A 63 8.41 7.15 14.85
N TYR A 64 8.16 8.11 15.73
CA TYR A 64 6.84 8.46 16.23
C TYR A 64 6.52 9.91 15.86
N LEU A 65 5.28 10.15 15.49
CA LEU A 65 4.68 11.48 15.52
C LEU A 65 4.36 11.79 16.98
N HIS A 66 5.00 12.82 17.53
CA HIS A 66 4.82 13.25 18.91
C HIS A 66 3.84 14.41 18.94
N PHE A 67 2.75 14.26 19.69
CA PHE A 67 1.69 15.24 19.82
C PHE A 67 1.56 15.72 21.27
N ALA A 68 1.26 17.00 21.45
CA ALA A 68 0.65 17.54 22.66
C ALA A 68 -0.85 17.71 22.44
N VAL A 69 -1.64 17.32 23.43
CA VAL A 69 -3.10 17.45 23.45
C VAL A 69 -3.47 18.49 24.50
N PHE A 70 -4.35 19.40 24.13
CA PHE A 70 -4.80 20.51 24.96
C PHE A 70 -6.32 20.52 25.10
N GLU A 71 -6.80 20.80 26.30
CA GLU A 71 -8.19 21.19 26.57
C GLU A 71 -8.21 22.70 26.85
N GLY A 72 -8.79 23.47 25.93
CA GLY A 72 -8.59 24.91 25.91
C GLY A 72 -7.09 25.25 25.80
N ASP A 73 -6.56 25.98 26.79
CA ASP A 73 -5.16 26.39 26.86
C ASP A 73 -4.29 25.46 27.73
N ILE A 74 -4.89 24.47 28.39
CA ILE A 74 -4.18 23.58 29.29
C ILE A 74 -3.71 22.35 28.51
N LYS A 75 -2.40 22.07 28.54
CA LYS A 75 -1.86 20.81 28.02
C LYS A 75 -2.28 19.69 28.96
N VAL A 76 -3.07 18.74 28.46
CA VAL A 76 -3.61 17.62 29.26
C VAL A 76 -2.89 16.31 28.99
N ARG A 77 -2.26 16.16 27.81
CA ARG A 77 -1.59 14.91 27.43
C ARG A 77 -0.48 15.12 26.42
N GLU A 78 0.47 14.20 26.42
CA GLU A 78 1.40 13.99 25.31
C GLU A 78 1.29 12.55 24.80
N VAL A 79 1.15 12.41 23.48
CA VAL A 79 0.92 11.14 22.81
C VAL A 79 1.94 10.95 21.70
N ALA A 80 2.53 9.77 21.63
CA ALA A 80 3.37 9.34 20.52
C ALA A 80 2.61 8.33 19.66
N VAL A 81 2.57 8.53 18.34
CA VAL A 81 1.97 7.60 17.39
C VAL A 81 3.02 7.10 16.40
N LEU A 82 3.22 5.79 16.33
CA LEU A 82 4.22 5.18 15.45
C LEU A 82 3.96 5.56 13.99
N CYS A 83 4.97 6.13 13.33
CA CYS A 83 4.89 6.57 11.94
C CYS A 83 4.50 5.40 11.03
N SER A 84 3.49 5.59 10.19
CA SER A 84 3.03 4.58 9.25
C SER A 84 3.91 4.54 7.99
N LYS A 85 5.11 3.97 8.10
CA LYS A 85 6.01 3.74 6.97
C LYS A 85 5.53 2.57 6.12
N ARG A 86 5.50 2.71 4.80
CA ARG A 86 5.12 1.61 3.90
C ARG A 86 5.98 0.38 4.20
N GLY A 87 5.35 -0.76 4.46
CA GLY A 87 6.01 -2.00 4.85
C GLY A 87 6.16 -2.24 6.34
N ASN A 88 6.01 -1.24 7.22
CA ASN A 88 6.07 -1.45 8.67
C ASN A 88 4.75 -2.00 9.24
N ALA A 89 4.76 -2.39 10.52
CA ALA A 89 3.63 -3.05 11.16
C ALA A 89 2.34 -2.21 11.15
N VAL A 90 2.43 -0.91 11.41
CA VAL A 90 1.29 0.02 11.39
C VAL A 90 0.69 0.10 9.98
N TYR A 91 1.53 0.25 8.96
CA TYR A 91 1.06 0.27 7.58
C TYR A 91 0.34 -1.02 7.20
N ARG A 92 0.91 -2.18 7.54
CA ARG A 92 0.29 -3.48 7.24
C ARG A 92 -1.04 -3.65 7.94
N TYR A 93 -1.11 -3.28 9.22
CA TYR A 93 -2.37 -3.27 9.97
C TYR A 93 -3.42 -2.42 9.26
N ARG A 94 -3.09 -1.17 8.91
CA ARG A 94 -4.02 -0.26 8.21
C ARG A 94 -4.46 -0.77 6.85
N VAL A 95 -3.57 -1.39 6.07
CA VAL A 95 -3.92 -1.99 4.78
C VAL A 95 -4.85 -3.20 4.97
N LYS A 96 -4.53 -4.07 5.94
CA LYS A 96 -5.35 -5.24 6.25
C LYS A 96 -6.73 -4.82 6.72
N ASP A 97 -6.80 -3.90 7.68
CA ASP A 97 -8.03 -3.38 8.24
C ASP A 97 -8.92 -2.79 7.15
N ARG A 98 -8.38 -1.89 6.32
CA ARG A 98 -9.09 -1.25 5.20
C ARG A 98 -9.62 -2.23 4.17
N LEU A 99 -8.89 -3.31 3.88
CA LEU A 99 -9.28 -4.27 2.84
C LEU A 99 -10.01 -5.50 3.39
N SER A 100 -10.03 -5.68 4.70
CA SER A 100 -10.75 -6.80 5.35
C SER A 100 -12.24 -6.87 4.99
N PRO A 101 -12.97 -5.74 4.79
CA PRO A 101 -14.38 -5.82 4.39
C PRO A 101 -14.56 -6.47 3.00
N LEU A 102 -13.55 -6.43 2.12
CA LEU A 102 -13.61 -7.10 0.81
C LEU A 102 -13.77 -8.62 0.94
N LEU A 103 -13.30 -9.22 2.03
CA LEU A 103 -13.47 -10.65 2.29
C LEU A 103 -14.93 -11.01 2.62
N GLY A 104 -15.71 -10.04 3.08
CA GLY A 104 -17.12 -10.17 3.42
C GLY A 104 -18.08 -9.79 2.29
N LEU A 105 -17.59 -9.22 1.18
CA LEU A 105 -18.44 -8.84 0.06
C LEU A 105 -19.12 -10.05 -0.57
N ASP A 106 -20.41 -9.90 -0.84
CA ASP A 106 -21.18 -10.84 -1.65
C ASP A 106 -20.82 -10.64 -3.11
N VAL A 107 -19.69 -11.23 -3.50
CA VAL A 107 -19.20 -11.21 -4.89
C VAL A 107 -19.74 -12.45 -5.60
N PRO A 108 -20.29 -12.33 -6.83
CA PRO A 108 -20.87 -13.44 -7.56
C PRO A 108 -19.95 -14.67 -7.58
N THR A 109 -20.37 -15.77 -6.95
CA THR A 109 -19.60 -17.01 -6.98
C THR A 109 -19.68 -17.68 -8.34
N GLY A 110 -18.61 -18.36 -8.75
CA GLY A 110 -18.67 -19.20 -9.94
C GLY A 110 -19.66 -20.35 -9.75
N ASN A 111 -20.50 -20.61 -10.75
CA ASN A 111 -21.38 -21.78 -10.76
C ASN A 111 -20.56 -23.01 -11.18
N ARG A 112 -20.29 -23.90 -10.21
CA ARG A 112 -19.56 -25.16 -10.44
C ARG A 112 -20.33 -26.13 -11.31
N SER A 113 -21.65 -26.21 -11.14
CA SER A 113 -22.49 -27.14 -11.88
C SER A 113 -22.50 -26.83 -13.37
N TRP A 114 -22.37 -25.55 -13.76
CA TRP A 114 -22.42 -25.11 -15.16
C TRP A 114 -21.06 -24.65 -15.71
N ASN A 115 -20.00 -24.78 -14.91
CA ASN A 115 -18.66 -24.28 -15.21
C ASN A 115 -18.64 -22.82 -15.69
N LYS A 116 -19.40 -21.95 -15.03
CA LYS A 116 -19.49 -20.52 -15.33
C LYS A 116 -18.86 -19.65 -14.24
N THR A 117 -18.23 -18.55 -14.63
CA THR A 117 -17.75 -17.52 -13.69
C THR A 117 -17.86 -16.11 -14.25
N LYS A 118 -18.08 -15.15 -13.35
CA LYS A 118 -17.98 -13.71 -13.57
C LYS A 118 -16.63 -13.13 -13.16
N ILE A 119 -15.73 -13.96 -12.65
CA ILE A 119 -14.51 -13.51 -12.00
C ILE A 119 -13.29 -14.10 -12.69
N CYS A 120 -12.37 -13.23 -13.05
CA CYS A 120 -11.07 -13.60 -13.58
C CYS A 120 -9.96 -13.05 -12.69
N PHE A 121 -8.98 -13.89 -12.40
CA PHE A 121 -7.68 -13.43 -11.91
C PHE A 121 -6.79 -13.18 -13.11
N VAL A 122 -6.28 -11.96 -13.24
CA VAL A 122 -5.47 -11.54 -14.38
C VAL A 122 -4.11 -11.10 -13.90
N THR A 123 -3.08 -11.67 -14.50
CA THR A 123 -1.70 -11.28 -14.28
C THR A 123 -1.18 -10.58 -15.53
N LEU A 124 -0.80 -9.31 -15.40
CA LEU A 124 -0.22 -8.53 -16.47
C LEU A 124 1.28 -8.34 -16.22
N THR A 125 2.12 -8.95 -17.05
CA THR A 125 3.59 -8.83 -16.94
C THR A 125 4.09 -7.91 -18.04
N TYR A 126 4.89 -6.91 -17.67
CA TYR A 126 5.50 -6.02 -18.65
C TYR A 126 6.57 -6.76 -19.47
N ASP A 127 6.61 -6.47 -20.78
CA ASP A 127 7.62 -7.03 -21.67
C ASP A 127 8.89 -6.17 -21.59
N THR A 128 9.99 -6.77 -21.13
CA THR A 128 11.26 -6.09 -20.90
C THR A 128 11.91 -5.59 -22.19
N LYS A 129 11.43 -6.03 -23.36
CA LYS A 129 11.91 -5.58 -24.67
C LYS A 129 11.33 -4.24 -25.11
N LEU A 130 10.26 -3.77 -24.45
CA LEU A 130 9.55 -2.56 -24.89
C LEU A 130 10.19 -1.27 -24.40
N SER A 131 10.79 -1.28 -23.21
CA SER A 131 11.38 -0.10 -22.59
C SER A 131 12.27 -0.46 -21.41
N SER A 132 12.97 0.53 -20.88
CA SER A 132 13.71 0.41 -19.61
C SER A 132 12.76 0.18 -18.42
N THR A 133 13.30 -0.32 -17.31
CA THR A 133 12.55 -0.51 -16.06
C THR A 133 11.89 0.79 -15.58
N GLN A 134 12.58 1.92 -15.70
CA GLN A 134 12.08 3.24 -15.28
C GLN A 134 10.92 3.72 -16.14
N GLU A 135 11.05 3.65 -17.46
CA GLU A 135 9.97 3.98 -18.40
C GLU A 135 8.75 3.07 -18.20
N ALA A 136 8.98 1.78 -17.93
CA ALA A 136 7.92 0.84 -17.61
C ALA A 136 7.13 1.29 -16.37
N TRP A 137 7.77 1.61 -15.24
CA TRP A 137 7.08 2.07 -14.03
C TRP A 137 6.39 3.42 -14.17
N VAL A 138 6.96 4.35 -14.95
CA VAL A 138 6.31 5.64 -15.23
C VAL A 138 5.04 5.43 -16.05
N SER A 139 5.12 4.64 -17.12
CA SER A 139 4.04 4.46 -18.10
C SER A 139 2.97 3.45 -17.69
N ILE A 140 3.25 2.54 -16.76
CA ILE A 140 2.38 1.39 -16.44
C ILE A 140 0.93 1.78 -16.11
N SER A 141 0.73 2.90 -15.41
CA SER A 141 -0.61 3.36 -15.03
C SER A 141 -1.42 3.82 -16.26
N LYS A 142 -0.76 4.46 -17.23
CA LYS A 142 -1.38 4.86 -18.51
C LYS A 142 -1.74 3.65 -19.35
N SER A 143 -0.82 2.68 -19.45
CA SER A 143 -1.05 1.42 -20.17
C SER A 143 -2.19 0.62 -19.55
N PHE A 144 -2.22 0.52 -18.22
CA PHE A 144 -3.31 -0.11 -17.49
C PHE A 144 -4.67 0.56 -17.77
N ASN A 145 -4.73 1.89 -17.75
CA ASN A 145 -5.98 2.61 -17.99
C ASN A 145 -6.51 2.37 -19.41
N LYS A 146 -5.65 2.37 -20.43
CA LYS A 146 -6.05 2.01 -21.80
C LYS A 146 -6.58 0.59 -21.88
N TRP A 147 -5.89 -0.34 -21.23
CA TRP A 147 -6.26 -1.75 -21.21
C TRP A 147 -7.61 -1.99 -20.52
N ILE A 148 -7.83 -1.46 -19.31
CA ILE A 148 -9.09 -1.69 -18.58
C ILE A 148 -10.29 -1.04 -19.29
N THR A 149 -10.08 0.11 -19.96
CA THR A 149 -11.11 0.72 -20.83
C THR A 149 -11.46 -0.21 -21.99
N ASN A 150 -10.46 -0.80 -22.66
CA ASN A 150 -10.71 -1.76 -23.73
C ASN A 150 -11.46 -3.02 -23.23
N VAL A 151 -11.11 -3.54 -22.06
CA VAL A 151 -11.83 -4.67 -21.44
C VAL A 151 -13.29 -4.28 -21.18
N ARG A 152 -13.55 -3.08 -20.65
CA ARG A 152 -14.92 -2.58 -20.42
C ARG A 152 -15.71 -2.40 -21.70
N ASN A 153 -15.08 -1.89 -22.76
CA ASN A 153 -15.75 -1.76 -24.07
C ASN A 153 -16.18 -3.12 -24.64
N GLN A 154 -15.47 -4.20 -24.33
CA GLN A 154 -15.78 -5.54 -24.85
C GLN A 154 -16.79 -6.32 -24.00
N PHE A 155 -16.85 -6.05 -22.69
CA PHE A 155 -17.58 -6.90 -21.73
C PHE A 155 -18.53 -6.13 -20.80
N GLY A 156 -18.71 -4.82 -21.02
CA GLY A 156 -19.56 -3.97 -20.19
C GLY A 156 -18.90 -3.54 -18.88
N LYS A 157 -19.70 -3.39 -17.82
CA LYS A 157 -19.20 -2.99 -16.50
C LYS A 157 -18.24 -4.03 -15.92
N VAL A 158 -17.05 -3.56 -15.54
CA VAL A 158 -16.00 -4.37 -14.88
C VAL A 158 -15.46 -3.64 -13.65
N SER A 159 -15.61 -4.28 -12.49
CA SER A 159 -14.93 -3.89 -11.25
C SER A 159 -13.58 -4.56 -11.17
N TYR A 160 -12.63 -3.94 -10.46
CA TYR A 160 -11.33 -4.53 -10.27
C TYR A 160 -10.72 -4.22 -8.90
N LEU A 161 -9.91 -5.14 -8.41
CA LEU A 161 -8.90 -4.90 -7.39
C LEU A 161 -7.54 -5.22 -8.03
N LYS A 162 -6.60 -4.27 -8.00
CA LYS A 162 -5.26 -4.47 -8.55
C LYS A 162 -4.18 -4.21 -7.52
N CYS A 163 -3.10 -4.97 -7.57
CA CYS A 163 -1.85 -4.66 -6.87
C CYS A 163 -0.66 -4.70 -7.83
N PHE A 164 0.38 -3.96 -7.48
CA PHE A 164 1.65 -4.00 -8.18
C PHE A 164 2.62 -4.94 -7.46
N GLU A 165 3.43 -5.61 -8.25
CA GLU A 165 4.57 -6.41 -7.84
C GLU A 165 5.76 -6.07 -8.75
N SER A 166 6.96 -6.15 -8.20
CA SER A 166 8.18 -6.11 -9.00
C SER A 166 8.60 -7.51 -9.38
N THR A 167 8.86 -7.74 -10.67
CA THR A 167 9.49 -8.98 -11.14
C THR A 167 10.91 -9.13 -10.56
N LYS A 168 11.54 -10.29 -10.77
CA LYS A 168 12.95 -10.51 -10.37
C LYS A 168 13.86 -9.38 -10.86
N ASN A 169 13.66 -8.95 -12.11
CA ASN A 169 14.48 -7.95 -12.81
C ASN A 169 13.98 -6.50 -12.60
N GLY A 170 13.09 -6.24 -11.63
CA GLY A 170 12.66 -4.89 -11.31
C GLY A 170 11.44 -4.37 -12.09
N TYR A 171 11.08 -4.99 -13.21
CA TYR A 171 9.95 -4.56 -14.06
C TYR A 171 8.59 -4.72 -13.37
N PRO A 172 7.59 -3.89 -13.74
CA PRO A 172 6.26 -3.96 -13.17
C PRO A 172 5.50 -5.22 -13.58
N HIS A 173 4.78 -5.77 -12.61
CA HIS A 173 3.90 -6.92 -12.72
C HIS A 173 2.61 -6.59 -11.97
N LEU A 174 1.44 -6.79 -12.58
CA LEU A 174 0.16 -6.49 -11.96
C LEU A 174 -0.61 -7.76 -11.72
N HIS A 175 -1.13 -7.93 -10.52
CA HIS A 175 -2.14 -8.94 -10.20
C HIS A 175 -3.48 -8.26 -10.01
N LEU A 176 -4.51 -8.82 -10.65
CA LEU A 176 -5.84 -8.25 -10.66
C LEU A 176 -6.89 -9.31 -10.40
N VAL A 177 -7.89 -8.93 -9.61
CA VAL A 177 -9.21 -9.59 -9.62
C VAL A 177 -10.13 -8.71 -10.44
N LEU A 178 -10.69 -9.25 -11.52
CA LEU A 178 -11.72 -8.62 -12.32
C LEU A 178 -13.06 -9.27 -12.02
N VAL A 179 -14.10 -8.45 -11.81
CA VAL A 179 -15.50 -8.89 -11.67
C VAL A 179 -16.31 -8.29 -12.81
N PHE A 180 -16.83 -9.15 -13.67
CA PHE A 180 -17.65 -8.81 -14.82
C PHE A 180 -19.12 -8.86 -14.44
N HIS A 181 -19.86 -7.79 -14.68
CA HIS A 181 -21.26 -7.71 -14.21
C HIS A 181 -22.25 -8.30 -15.21
N GLU A 182 -21.94 -8.17 -16.49
CA GLU A 182 -22.88 -8.44 -17.60
C GLU A 182 -22.61 -9.76 -18.33
N VAL A 183 -21.45 -10.39 -18.11
CA VAL A 183 -21.01 -11.57 -18.88
C VAL A 183 -20.54 -12.70 -17.97
N ASP A 184 -20.97 -13.92 -18.31
CA ASP A 184 -20.50 -15.16 -17.72
C ASP A 184 -19.54 -15.90 -18.67
N PHE A 185 -18.38 -16.31 -18.16
CA PHE A 185 -17.41 -17.09 -18.90
C PHE A 185 -17.49 -18.57 -18.56
N SER A 186 -17.51 -19.42 -19.59
CA SER A 186 -17.20 -20.84 -19.40
C SER A 186 -15.74 -21.01 -19.01
N TYR A 187 -15.46 -21.89 -18.05
CA TYR A 187 -14.10 -22.27 -17.66
C TYR A 187 -13.86 -23.77 -17.74
N PHE A 188 -12.59 -24.16 -17.80
CA PHE A 188 -12.14 -25.55 -17.77
C PHE A 188 -10.88 -25.69 -16.91
N ALA A 189 -10.64 -26.88 -16.34
CA ALA A 189 -9.44 -27.15 -15.59
C ALA A 189 -8.26 -27.44 -16.55
N LEU A 190 -7.12 -26.80 -16.32
CA LEU A 190 -5.88 -27.03 -17.04
C LEU A 190 -4.69 -26.88 -16.08
N LYS A 191 -3.91 -27.95 -15.92
CA LYS A 191 -2.70 -27.97 -15.07
C LYS A 191 -2.95 -27.42 -13.65
N GLY A 192 -4.04 -27.84 -13.02
CA GLY A 192 -4.40 -27.43 -11.66
C GLY A 192 -4.98 -26.02 -11.51
N LYS A 193 -5.24 -25.31 -12.62
CA LYS A 193 -5.85 -23.98 -12.65
C LYS A 193 -7.13 -23.99 -13.46
N PHE A 194 -8.07 -23.10 -13.16
CA PHE A 194 -9.24 -22.89 -14.01
C PHE A 194 -8.92 -21.82 -15.06
N ARG A 195 -9.27 -22.09 -16.32
CA ARG A 195 -8.96 -21.24 -17.47
C ARG A 195 -10.22 -20.90 -18.24
N VAL A 196 -10.27 -19.67 -18.74
CA VAL A 196 -11.26 -19.26 -19.75
C VAL A 196 -10.82 -19.71 -21.15
N SER A 197 -11.74 -19.71 -22.11
CA SER A 197 -11.41 -20.04 -23.50
C SER A 197 -10.33 -19.11 -24.07
N ARG A 198 -9.56 -19.59 -25.06
CA ARG A 198 -8.53 -18.80 -25.72
C ARG A 198 -9.07 -17.49 -26.30
N ILE A 199 -10.27 -17.53 -26.87
CA ILE A 199 -10.95 -16.36 -27.45
C ILE A 199 -11.20 -15.30 -26.36
N VAL A 200 -11.73 -15.72 -25.20
CA VAL A 200 -11.98 -14.81 -24.07
C VAL A 200 -10.66 -14.25 -23.52
N ARG A 201 -9.65 -15.10 -23.35
CA ARG A 201 -8.31 -14.68 -22.91
C ARG A 201 -7.73 -13.63 -23.85
N ASP A 202 -7.78 -13.86 -25.16
CA ASP A 202 -7.19 -12.97 -26.16
C ASP A 202 -7.95 -11.64 -26.23
N LYS A 203 -9.28 -11.66 -26.06
CA LYS A 203 -10.12 -10.46 -25.88
C LYS A 203 -9.75 -9.66 -24.63
N ILE A 204 -9.62 -10.32 -23.47
CA ILE A 204 -9.19 -9.68 -22.21
C ILE A 204 -7.77 -9.13 -22.35
N LYS A 205 -6.85 -9.84 -23.01
CA LYS A 205 -5.50 -9.37 -23.28
C LYS A 205 -5.48 -8.16 -24.23
N GLY A 206 -6.50 -7.97 -25.06
CA GLY A 206 -6.55 -6.94 -26.11
C GLY A 206 -6.03 -5.58 -25.65
N ASN A 207 -5.19 -4.95 -26.48
CA ASN A 207 -4.50 -3.68 -26.21
C ASN A 207 -3.50 -3.68 -25.04
N TRP A 208 -3.24 -4.83 -24.40
CA TRP A 208 -2.05 -5.00 -23.55
C TRP A 208 -0.87 -5.40 -24.43
N GLY A 209 0.08 -4.49 -24.61
CA GLY A 209 1.28 -4.71 -25.44
C GLY A 209 2.29 -5.72 -24.86
N SER A 210 1.98 -6.36 -23.73
CA SER A 210 2.89 -7.29 -23.05
C SER A 210 2.21 -8.63 -22.73
N PHE A 211 2.73 -9.39 -21.76
CA PHE A 211 2.17 -10.70 -21.41
C PHE A 211 0.97 -10.55 -20.49
N ALA A 212 -0.07 -11.35 -20.73
CA ALA A 212 -1.25 -11.43 -19.89
C ALA A 212 -1.59 -12.91 -19.66
N ASP A 213 -1.73 -13.29 -18.40
CA ASP A 213 -2.30 -14.57 -18.00
C ASP A 213 -3.70 -14.36 -17.42
N VAL A 214 -4.64 -15.24 -17.77
CA VAL A 214 -6.04 -15.14 -17.33
C VAL A 214 -6.47 -16.47 -16.75
N GLU A 215 -6.87 -16.44 -15.48
CA GLU A 215 -7.40 -17.57 -14.73
C GLU A 215 -8.85 -17.29 -14.37
N ALA A 216 -9.70 -18.29 -14.54
CA ALA A 216 -11.07 -18.25 -14.04
C ALA A 216 -11.05 -18.46 -12.52
N VAL A 217 -11.85 -17.68 -11.80
CA VAL A 217 -11.96 -17.77 -10.34
C VAL A 217 -13.33 -18.30 -9.97
N ILE A 218 -13.37 -19.34 -9.15
CA ILE A 218 -14.63 -19.90 -8.63
C ILE A 218 -14.97 -19.27 -7.27
N SER A 219 -13.95 -18.99 -6.46
CA SER A 219 -14.08 -18.39 -5.13
C SER A 219 -13.52 -16.97 -5.14
N PRO A 220 -14.39 -15.93 -5.21
CA PRO A 220 -13.95 -14.53 -5.08
C PRO A 220 -13.10 -14.30 -3.83
N LYS A 221 -13.49 -14.91 -2.70
CA LYS A 221 -12.75 -14.82 -1.43
C LYS A 221 -11.32 -15.30 -1.58
N GLN A 222 -11.08 -16.40 -2.28
CA GLN A 222 -9.72 -16.89 -2.53
C GLN A 222 -8.91 -15.92 -3.40
N ALA A 223 -9.51 -15.32 -4.42
CA ALA A 223 -8.81 -14.38 -5.29
C ALA A 223 -8.49 -13.06 -4.60
N ILE A 224 -9.43 -12.53 -3.80
CA ILE A 224 -9.20 -11.36 -2.95
C ILE A 224 -8.11 -11.69 -1.92
N HIS A 225 -8.22 -12.81 -1.21
CA HIS A 225 -7.19 -13.25 -0.27
C HIS A 225 -5.82 -13.40 -0.95
N TYR A 226 -5.78 -13.88 -2.19
CA TYR A 226 -4.55 -13.99 -2.97
C TYR A 226 -3.93 -12.61 -3.23
N VAL A 227 -4.70 -11.62 -3.66
CA VAL A 227 -4.20 -10.23 -3.81
C VAL A 227 -3.78 -9.62 -2.47
N LEU A 228 -4.54 -9.86 -1.40
CA LEU A 228 -4.18 -9.41 -0.05
C LEU A 228 -2.88 -10.06 0.43
N LYS A 229 -2.60 -11.31 0.07
CA LYS A 229 -1.33 -11.99 0.38
C LYS A 229 -0.12 -11.22 -0.18
N TYR A 230 -0.21 -10.68 -1.40
CA TYR A 230 0.85 -9.83 -1.99
C TYR A 230 1.01 -8.50 -1.26
N LEU A 231 -0.10 -7.94 -0.74
CA LEU A 231 -0.09 -6.65 -0.05
C LEU A 231 0.36 -6.75 1.41
N LEU A 232 0.17 -7.90 2.06
CA LEU A 232 0.30 -8.06 3.51
C LEU A 232 1.51 -8.90 3.96
N LYS A 233 2.17 -9.66 3.07
CA LYS A 233 3.33 -10.47 3.46
C LYS A 233 4.58 -9.60 3.71
N THR A 234 4.81 -9.20 4.96
CA THR A 234 6.16 -8.81 5.42
C THR A 234 6.26 -9.01 6.94
N HIS A 235 7.19 -9.88 7.33
CA HIS A 235 7.57 -10.33 8.69
C HIS A 235 6.51 -11.12 9.49
N GLY A 236 6.78 -12.42 9.67
CA GLY A 236 6.26 -13.24 10.77
C GLY A 236 4.88 -13.84 10.54
N ASP A 237 4.79 -14.80 9.63
CA ASP A 237 3.96 -16.01 9.76
C ASP A 237 4.01 -16.73 8.40
N SER A 238 5.03 -17.55 8.25
CA SER A 238 4.99 -18.67 7.32
C SER A 238 3.86 -19.60 7.78
N THR A 239 2.63 -19.31 7.35
CA THR A 239 1.57 -20.32 7.39
C THR A 239 2.04 -21.43 6.48
N SER A 240 2.44 -22.55 7.08
CA SER A 240 2.85 -23.79 6.45
C SER A 240 1.66 -24.40 5.70
N GLY A 241 1.38 -23.86 4.52
CA GLY A 241 0.41 -24.38 3.58
C GLY A 241 1.03 -24.30 2.20
N LYS A 242 1.37 -25.46 1.63
CA LYS A 242 1.88 -25.63 0.27
C LYS A 242 0.85 -25.14 -0.74
N THR A 243 0.78 -23.82 -0.95
CA THR A 243 0.27 -23.25 -2.20
C THR A 243 1.48 -23.03 -3.11
N ALA A 244 1.38 -23.36 -4.39
CA ALA A 244 2.46 -23.27 -5.40
C ALA A 244 3.05 -21.84 -5.61
N TRP A 245 2.72 -20.88 -4.74
CA TRP A 245 3.01 -19.45 -4.85
C TRP A 245 3.56 -18.94 -3.51
N GLU A 246 4.74 -19.44 -3.12
CA GLU A 246 5.54 -18.85 -2.07
C GLU A 246 6.18 -17.55 -2.60
N ILE A 247 5.58 -16.42 -2.27
CA ILE A 247 6.18 -15.10 -2.51
C ILE A 247 7.32 -14.94 -1.48
N SER A 248 8.55 -14.75 -1.94
CA SER A 248 9.70 -14.51 -1.06
C SER A 248 9.57 -13.15 -0.38
N GLN A 249 10.06 -13.04 0.86
CA GLN A 249 10.08 -11.79 1.60
C GLN A 249 10.84 -10.68 0.82
N GLU A 250 11.94 -11.06 0.17
CA GLU A 250 12.74 -10.20 -0.70
C GLU A 250 11.91 -9.59 -1.85
N GLY A 251 11.02 -10.38 -2.48
CA GLY A 251 10.14 -9.89 -3.54
C GLY A 251 9.17 -8.80 -3.05
N VAL A 252 8.68 -8.93 -1.82
CA VAL A 252 7.77 -7.93 -1.24
C VAL A 252 8.52 -6.66 -0.87
N GLU A 253 9.67 -6.76 -0.21
CA GLU A 253 10.48 -5.60 0.17
C GLU A 253 10.91 -4.80 -1.07
N LYS A 254 11.36 -5.50 -2.12
CA LYS A 254 11.65 -4.90 -3.43
C LYS A 254 10.45 -4.17 -4.02
N THR A 255 9.28 -4.81 -4.02
CA THR A 255 8.04 -4.21 -4.50
C THR A 255 7.72 -2.92 -3.73
N LEU A 256 7.79 -2.95 -2.40
CA LEU A 256 7.48 -1.78 -1.57
C LEU A 256 8.47 -0.62 -1.78
N ALA A 257 9.77 -0.92 -1.89
CA ALA A 257 10.81 0.06 -2.15
C ALA A 257 10.64 0.73 -3.52
N ILE A 258 10.43 -0.06 -4.58
CA ILE A 258 10.20 0.46 -5.94
C ILE A 258 8.93 1.29 -6.01
N LEU A 259 7.84 0.83 -5.40
CA LEU A 259 6.60 1.61 -5.37
C LEU A 259 6.74 2.91 -4.60
N TRP A 260 7.55 2.94 -3.53
CA TRP A 260 7.90 4.16 -2.83
C TRP A 260 8.70 5.11 -3.75
N ALA A 261 9.74 4.61 -4.42
CA ALA A 261 10.59 5.40 -5.31
C ALA A 261 9.79 6.03 -6.47
N TYR A 262 8.91 5.27 -7.11
CA TYR A 262 8.05 5.77 -8.19
C TYR A 262 6.75 6.43 -7.71
N LYS A 263 6.59 6.66 -6.39
CA LYS A 263 5.41 7.30 -5.78
C LYS A 263 4.08 6.63 -6.19
N LYS A 264 4.07 5.30 -6.31
CA LYS A 264 2.89 4.51 -6.71
C LYS A 264 2.15 3.95 -5.49
N ARG A 265 0.82 3.92 -5.55
CA ARG A 265 0.00 3.18 -4.57
C ARG A 265 0.23 1.68 -4.74
N GLY A 266 0.29 0.93 -3.64
CA GLY A 266 0.51 -0.53 -3.71
C GLY A 266 -0.68 -1.32 -4.27
N TYR A 267 -1.89 -0.76 -4.10
CA TYR A 267 -3.11 -1.28 -4.71
C TYR A 267 -4.01 -0.15 -5.19
N SER A 268 -4.99 -0.51 -6.01
CA SER A 268 -6.16 0.32 -6.26
C SER A 268 -7.38 -0.56 -6.54
N VAL A 269 -8.55 -0.02 -6.24
CA VAL A 269 -9.84 -0.65 -6.54
C VAL A 269 -10.60 0.20 -7.56
N SER A 270 -11.61 -0.38 -8.22
CA SER A 270 -12.57 0.39 -9.01
C SER A 270 -13.49 1.21 -8.10
N GLY A 271 -14.03 2.32 -8.62
CA GLY A 271 -14.79 3.28 -7.82
C GLY A 271 -16.04 2.72 -7.16
N ASP A 272 -16.66 1.70 -7.74
CA ASP A 272 -17.78 0.98 -7.13
C ASP A 272 -17.36 0.13 -5.92
N ILE A 273 -16.20 -0.53 -5.97
CA ILE A 273 -15.61 -1.20 -4.80
C ILE A 273 -15.15 -0.17 -3.78
N GLU A 274 -14.58 0.95 -4.21
CA GLU A 274 -14.17 2.05 -3.33
C GLU A 274 -15.34 2.65 -2.56
N ALA A 275 -16.49 2.86 -3.22
CA ALA A 275 -17.72 3.33 -2.58
C ALA A 275 -18.19 2.34 -1.49
N VAL A 276 -18.24 1.05 -1.81
CA VAL A 276 -18.62 0.03 -0.83
C VAL A 276 -17.62 -0.04 0.33
N LEU A 277 -16.32 0.11 0.07
CA LEU A 277 -15.32 0.20 1.13
C LEU A 277 -15.50 1.45 1.99
N ALA A 278 -15.83 2.59 1.39
CA ALA A 278 -16.09 3.83 2.12
C ALA A 278 -17.34 3.73 3.01
N ASP A 279 -18.34 2.96 2.57
CA ASP A 279 -19.58 2.71 3.33
C ASP A 279 -19.38 1.68 4.46
N LEU A 280 -18.55 0.65 4.22
CA LEU A 280 -18.26 -0.42 5.19
C LEU A 280 -17.21 -0.05 6.23
N ILE A 281 -16.30 0.86 5.89
CA ILE A 281 -15.46 1.50 6.89
C ILE A 281 -16.37 2.53 7.57
N PRO A 282 -16.72 2.37 8.86
CA PRO A 282 -17.55 3.35 9.56
C PRO A 282 -16.83 4.70 9.55
N LYS A 283 -17.13 5.50 8.51
CA LYS A 283 -16.42 6.72 8.12
C LYS A 283 -14.89 6.50 8.08
N PRO A 284 -14.23 6.39 6.90
CA PRO A 284 -12.85 6.89 6.85
C PRO A 284 -12.88 8.26 7.52
N CYS A 285 -11.95 8.57 8.43
CA CYS A 285 -11.94 9.86 9.13
C CYS A 285 -11.75 10.99 8.10
N VAL A 286 -12.82 11.37 7.40
CA VAL A 286 -12.94 12.51 6.48
C VAL A 286 -13.62 13.68 7.18
N THR A 287 -14.29 13.40 8.29
CA THR A 287 -14.67 14.42 9.26
C THR A 287 -13.63 14.41 10.36
N GLN A 288 -12.85 15.50 10.47
CA GLN A 288 -12.39 15.95 11.78
C GLN A 288 -13.63 16.19 12.63
N THR A 289 -14.17 15.15 13.27
CA THR A 289 -15.17 15.29 14.32
C THR A 289 -14.43 15.72 15.57
N PHE A 290 -14.43 17.02 15.83
CA PHE A 290 -14.04 17.55 17.13
C PHE A 290 -15.25 17.47 18.06
N GLN A 291 -15.00 17.05 19.29
CA GLN A 291 -15.99 17.04 20.35
C GLN A 291 -16.31 18.47 20.74
N LEU A 292 -17.59 18.80 20.96
CA LEU A 292 -18.02 20.13 21.37
C LEU A 292 -18.51 20.10 22.83
N THR A 293 -18.33 21.18 23.59
CA THR A 293 -18.97 21.37 24.90
C THR A 293 -20.49 21.53 24.71
N LEU A 294 -21.27 21.46 25.80
CA LEU A 294 -22.71 21.75 25.79
C LEU A 294 -23.05 23.18 25.30
N GLY A 295 -22.07 24.09 25.31
CA GLY A 295 -22.16 25.43 24.71
C GLY A 295 -21.63 25.52 23.28
N GLY A 296 -21.16 24.43 22.67
CA GLY A 296 -20.65 24.37 21.30
C GLY A 296 -19.13 24.54 21.12
N ASN A 297 -18.30 24.47 22.18
CA ASN A 297 -16.85 24.70 22.09
C ASN A 297 -16.05 23.42 21.80
N ARG A 298 -15.05 23.45 20.91
CA ARG A 298 -14.19 22.27 20.65
C ARG A 298 -13.36 21.88 21.88
N LEU A 299 -13.43 20.60 22.25
CA LEU A 299 -12.93 20.07 23.52
C LEU A 299 -11.45 19.67 23.52
N GLU A 300 -10.86 19.22 22.40
CA GLU A 300 -9.44 18.82 22.36
C GLU A 300 -8.71 19.36 21.13
N ARG A 301 -7.53 19.97 21.35
CA ARG A 301 -6.62 20.45 20.31
C ARG A 301 -5.33 19.63 20.32
N TRP A 302 -4.99 19.04 19.18
CA TRP A 302 -3.77 18.27 19.00
C TRP A 302 -2.72 19.11 18.26
N VAL A 303 -1.52 19.21 18.80
CA VAL A 303 -0.38 19.94 18.24
C VAL A 303 0.75 18.95 17.97
N LEU A 304 1.20 18.82 16.72
CA LEU A 304 2.38 18.02 16.38
C LEU A 304 3.63 18.73 16.88
N LEU A 305 4.33 18.11 17.83
CA LEU A 305 5.62 18.57 18.37
C LEU A 305 6.80 18.16 17.49
N GLY A 306 6.63 17.11 16.68
CA GLY A 306 7.60 16.69 15.68
C GLY A 306 7.65 15.19 15.44
N VAL A 307 8.69 14.75 14.73
CA VAL A 307 9.01 13.34 14.54
C VAL A 307 10.18 12.99 15.46
N LYS A 308 10.02 11.97 16.29
CA LYS A 308 11.01 11.54 17.28
C LYS A 308 11.29 10.05 17.16
N SER A 309 12.52 9.63 17.40
CA SER A 309 12.86 8.22 17.51
C SER A 309 12.24 7.62 18.79
N ALA A 310 12.04 6.30 18.80
CA ALA A 310 11.63 5.58 20.01
C ALA A 310 12.57 5.85 21.20
N ILE A 311 13.88 5.98 20.93
CA ILE A 311 14.91 6.22 21.95
C ILE A 311 14.74 7.62 22.57
N GLU A 312 14.56 8.66 21.75
CA GLU A 312 14.33 10.03 22.24
C GLU A 312 13.08 10.12 23.14
N LEU A 313 12.07 9.29 22.89
CA LEU A 313 10.84 9.23 23.67
C LEU A 313 10.89 8.22 24.82
N GLY A 314 12.01 7.53 25.03
CA GLY A 314 12.15 6.50 26.07
C GLY A 314 11.33 5.22 25.84
N ILE A 315 10.82 4.98 24.64
CA ILE A 315 10.01 3.80 24.28
C ILE A 315 10.96 2.62 24.02
N ARG A 316 10.83 1.54 24.82
CA ARG A 316 11.73 0.37 24.78
C ARG A 316 11.06 -0.94 24.38
N ASP A 317 9.74 -0.93 24.24
CA ASP A 317 8.90 -2.09 23.93
C ASP A 317 9.27 -2.79 22.62
N LYS A 318 9.08 -4.11 22.60
CA LYS A 318 9.27 -4.98 21.43
C LYS A 318 8.10 -5.98 21.35
N PRO A 319 7.23 -5.91 20.32
CA PRO A 319 7.24 -4.94 19.21
C PRO A 319 6.91 -3.51 19.67
N PRO A 320 7.34 -2.48 18.92
CA PRO A 320 7.05 -1.09 19.24
C PRO A 320 5.53 -0.84 19.22
N PRO A 321 4.95 -0.22 20.27
CA PRO A 321 3.53 0.08 20.35
C PRO A 321 3.14 1.09 19.28
N PHE A 322 1.91 0.95 18.75
CA PHE A 322 1.40 1.87 17.73
C PHE A 322 1.09 3.25 18.30
N THR A 323 0.72 3.31 19.58
CA THR A 323 0.41 4.55 20.30
C THR A 323 0.91 4.41 21.73
N VAL A 324 1.53 5.47 22.25
CA VAL A 324 2.02 5.56 23.64
C VAL A 324 1.56 6.88 24.23
N VAL A 325 1.09 6.84 25.47
CA VAL A 325 0.89 8.04 26.28
C VAL A 325 2.19 8.32 27.00
N LEU A 326 2.84 9.42 26.66
CA LEU A 326 4.11 9.81 27.27
C LEU A 326 3.87 10.52 28.60
N TRP A 327 2.78 11.28 28.66
CA TRP A 327 2.38 12.04 29.83
C TRP A 327 0.89 12.34 29.76
N GLU A 328 0.20 12.34 30.90
CA GLU A 328 -1.22 12.69 31.01
C GLU A 328 -1.47 13.28 32.40
N THR A 329 -2.23 14.36 32.50
CA THR A 329 -2.76 14.83 33.79
C THR A 329 -3.85 13.90 34.27
N HIS A 330 -3.65 13.30 35.44
CA HIS A 330 -4.73 12.64 36.18
C HIS A 330 -5.55 13.74 36.87
N THR A 331 -6.75 14.01 36.36
CA THR A 331 -7.76 14.83 37.03
C THR A 331 -8.53 14.03 38.07
#